data_AF-A0AB39PXZ0-F1
#
_entry.id   AF-A0AB39PXZ0-F1
#
_cell.length_a   1.000
_cell.length_b   1.000
_cell.length_c   1.000
_cell.angle_alpha   90.00
_cell.angle_beta   90.00
_cell.angle_gamma   90.00
#
_symmetry.space_group_name_H-M   'P 1'
#
loop_
_entity.id
_entity.type
_entity.pdbx_description
1 polymer ?
#
loop_
_entity_poly.entity_id
_entity_poly.type
_entity_poly.pdbx_seq_one_letter_code
_entity_poly.pdbx_strand_id
1 'polypeptide(L)'
;MTSDQHDELTAAEIARLAGVGRAAVSNWRRRYPGFPKRVGGTPQRPTFSREEVEKWLKATGKSDQLATAGRTETGTQRISDLSQFVGGGPSYTREPEHSLADLTPGQLLARVMTSLLPQSTAEATPNHADDTDAHDTDVSVVLDPACADATLLMAVADRFGSDVKLVGQEIDELAAAKAKAALHLRNDTQSVQYEIHSGDSLLNNQLSTYLGASAAVICEPPFDLPQWPAAKLAGDQRWRFGVPSPRDPELAWVQHCYAHLRPHGVAVIAVSPRTGIQPSGRDIRAALVRSGALRSVIALPTGMGSTPDTSIHVWVLRRPYGTPTADTVDMIDLSGLSDAADVPDGDAAWRDIVRGDSPALSRAVPSQELLDGDVSLLPSRYVSAQVEATPDDFARVTGRLQALYRHVGQGLPNFAAPAAQVRHTYVSFTELERTGALRIRSRETTPSAGALLVRTLGRPPVVATGTAEDGIGVAQIVEINADRLDPHFVMAFLQADAQALPVANTLGALNREDLRRCRIPRLPLAEQRRYGDAFRYLQQLQDTLTALAKASSHVIDQTLHALTTGVLAPGFSVAQATDGAVATDNETREL
;
A
#
# COMPACT_ATOMS: atom_id res chain seq x y z
N MET A 1 0.04 -56.54 9.67
CA MET A 1 -0.40 -55.71 10.81
C MET A 1 -0.79 -54.35 10.24
N THR A 2 -1.99 -54.29 9.67
CA THR A 2 -3.25 -53.66 10.16
C THR A 2 -3.47 -52.32 9.46
N SER A 3 -4.14 -52.40 8.31
CA SER A 3 -4.59 -51.29 7.45
C SER A 3 -5.73 -50.45 8.06
N ASP A 4 -5.88 -50.45 9.38
CA ASP A 4 -7.12 -50.02 10.05
C ASP A 4 -6.99 -48.71 10.84
N GLN A 5 -5.82 -48.05 10.83
CA GLN A 5 -5.62 -46.77 11.53
C GLN A 5 -5.86 -45.51 10.66
N HIS A 6 -6.13 -45.63 9.36
CA HIS A 6 -6.34 -44.47 8.47
C HIS A 6 -7.81 -44.07 8.28
N ASP A 7 -8.75 -44.84 8.86
CA ASP A 7 -10.19 -44.62 8.69
C ASP A 7 -10.90 -43.96 9.88
N GLU A 8 -10.14 -43.59 10.91
CA GLU A 8 -10.62 -42.81 12.05
C GLU A 8 -10.09 -41.36 12.01
N LEU A 9 -11.00 -40.39 12.10
CA LEU A 9 -10.68 -38.96 12.16
C LEU A 9 -10.85 -38.42 13.57
N THR A 10 -9.87 -37.67 14.04
CA THR A 10 -10.03 -36.81 15.23
C THR A 10 -10.87 -35.58 14.88
N ALA A 11 -11.47 -34.94 15.88
CA ALA A 11 -12.21 -33.69 15.66
C ALA A 11 -11.36 -32.58 14.98
N ALA A 12 -10.03 -32.60 15.15
CA ALA A 12 -9.11 -31.67 14.49
C ALA A 12 -8.87 -32.02 13.01
N GLU A 13 -8.95 -33.29 12.64
CA GLU A 13 -8.87 -33.73 11.25
C GLU A 13 -10.19 -33.54 10.53
N ILE A 14 -11.33 -33.77 11.20
CA ILE A 14 -12.65 -33.40 10.68
C ILE A 14 -12.72 -31.88 10.45
N ALA A 15 -12.15 -31.09 11.36
CA ALA A 15 -12.09 -29.64 11.23
C ALA A 15 -11.27 -29.22 10.00
N ARG A 16 -10.12 -29.86 9.77
CA ARG A 16 -9.31 -29.66 8.55
C ARG A 16 -10.04 -30.14 7.29
N LEU A 17 -10.63 -31.33 7.34
CA LEU A 17 -11.41 -31.94 6.27
C LEU A 17 -12.74 -31.23 6.01
N ALA A 18 -13.19 -30.30 6.86
CA ALA A 18 -14.37 -29.49 6.57
C ALA A 18 -14.04 -28.01 6.46
N GLY A 19 -12.77 -27.65 6.56
CA GLY A 19 -12.30 -26.28 6.46
C GLY A 19 -12.80 -25.32 7.54
N VAL A 20 -12.98 -25.81 8.76
CA VAL A 20 -13.51 -25.05 9.90
C VAL A 20 -12.61 -25.13 11.12
N GLY A 21 -12.78 -24.22 12.09
CA GLY A 21 -12.11 -24.33 13.38
C GLY A 21 -12.61 -25.53 14.22
N ARG A 22 -11.76 -26.07 15.10
CA ARG A 22 -12.09 -27.21 15.97
C ARG A 22 -13.35 -27.00 16.83
N ALA A 23 -13.64 -25.74 17.20
CA ALA A 23 -14.83 -25.36 17.95
C ALA A 23 -16.14 -25.61 17.16
N ALA A 24 -16.12 -25.51 15.83
CA ALA A 24 -17.27 -25.78 14.97
C ALA A 24 -17.65 -27.26 15.00
N VAL A 25 -16.67 -28.17 14.90
CA VAL A 25 -16.89 -29.63 15.00
C VAL A 25 -17.43 -30.01 16.38
N SER A 26 -16.95 -29.36 17.44
CA SER A 26 -17.50 -29.53 18.80
C SER A 26 -18.96 -29.08 18.90
N ASN A 27 -19.30 -27.94 18.27
CA ASN A 27 -20.67 -27.45 18.21
C ASN A 27 -21.57 -28.36 17.35
N TRP A 28 -21.02 -28.97 16.29
CA TRP A 28 -21.75 -29.89 15.43
C TRP A 28 -22.19 -31.14 16.18
N ARG A 29 -21.26 -31.75 16.91
CA ARG A 29 -21.52 -32.91 17.79
C ARG A 29 -22.63 -32.65 18.80
N ARG A 30 -22.76 -31.41 19.27
CA ARG A 30 -23.74 -31.03 20.29
C ARG A 30 -25.10 -30.64 19.71
N ARG A 31 -25.12 -29.99 18.55
CA ARG A 31 -26.34 -29.39 17.96
C ARG A 31 -26.99 -30.21 16.85
N TYR A 32 -26.28 -31.15 16.24
CA TYR A 32 -26.82 -31.98 15.17
C TYR A 32 -26.86 -33.45 15.60
N PRO A 33 -28.05 -34.00 15.92
CA PRO A 33 -28.22 -35.38 16.36
C PRO A 33 -27.74 -36.43 15.34
N GLY A 34 -27.69 -36.06 14.06
CA GLY A 34 -27.21 -36.91 12.97
C GLY A 34 -25.69 -36.87 12.75
N PHE A 35 -24.92 -36.11 13.53
CA PHE A 35 -23.46 -36.12 13.44
C PHE A 35 -22.91 -37.51 13.82
N PRO A 36 -21.90 -38.04 13.12
CA PRO A 36 -21.38 -39.39 13.35
C PRO A 36 -21.01 -39.66 14.81
N LYS A 37 -21.33 -40.87 15.28
CA LYS A 37 -21.03 -41.28 16.65
C LYS A 37 -19.55 -41.59 16.78
N ARG A 38 -19.04 -41.42 17.99
CA ARG A 38 -17.66 -41.76 18.32
C ARG A 38 -17.45 -43.27 18.13
N VAL A 39 -16.42 -43.63 17.37
CA VAL A 39 -16.01 -45.03 17.14
C VAL A 39 -14.78 -45.42 17.97
N GLY A 40 -13.96 -44.44 18.38
CA GLY A 40 -12.74 -44.68 19.18
C GLY A 40 -12.24 -43.47 19.99
N GLY A 41 -10.97 -43.49 20.41
CA GLY A 41 -10.31 -42.40 21.17
C GLY A 41 -10.63 -42.36 22.67
N THR A 42 -10.36 -41.26 23.36
CA THR A 42 -10.73 -41.03 24.79
C THR A 42 -11.92 -40.07 24.90
N PRO A 43 -12.61 -39.96 26.05
CA PRO A 43 -13.71 -38.99 26.22
C PRO A 43 -13.29 -37.54 25.91
N GLN A 44 -12.02 -37.21 26.16
CA GLN A 44 -11.43 -35.89 25.91
C GLN A 44 -10.91 -35.73 24.47
N ARG A 45 -10.55 -36.83 23.79
CA ARG A 45 -10.10 -36.86 22.39
C ARG A 45 -10.79 -38.00 21.61
N PRO A 46 -12.07 -37.82 21.24
CA PRO A 46 -12.83 -38.83 20.53
C PRO A 46 -12.44 -38.88 19.04
N THR A 47 -12.52 -40.06 18.45
CA THR A 47 -12.35 -40.31 17.01
C THR A 47 -13.65 -40.81 16.37
N PHE A 48 -13.80 -40.57 15.07
CA PHE A 48 -15.03 -40.79 14.29
C PHE A 48 -14.69 -41.48 12.97
N SER A 49 -15.61 -42.30 12.45
CA SER A 49 -15.41 -42.93 11.13
C SER A 49 -15.31 -41.85 10.04
N ARG A 50 -14.26 -41.92 9.22
CA ARG A 50 -14.04 -41.04 8.08
C ARG A 50 -15.21 -41.10 7.09
N GLU A 51 -15.64 -42.30 6.73
CA GLU A 51 -16.72 -42.52 5.76
C GLU A 51 -18.04 -41.88 6.23
N GLU A 52 -18.40 -42.09 7.50
CA GLU A 52 -19.62 -41.51 8.06
C GLU A 52 -19.55 -39.98 8.15
N VAL A 53 -18.37 -39.43 8.47
CA VAL A 53 -18.13 -37.98 8.50
C VAL A 53 -18.25 -37.37 7.11
N GLU A 54 -17.61 -37.94 6.10
CA GLU A 54 -17.68 -37.44 4.73
C GLU A 54 -19.10 -37.53 4.17
N LYS A 55 -19.81 -38.63 4.45
CA LYS A 55 -21.21 -38.81 4.05
C LYS A 55 -22.12 -37.80 4.74
N TRP A 56 -21.92 -37.55 6.04
CA TRP A 56 -22.69 -36.55 6.77
C TRP A 56 -22.39 -35.12 6.30
N LEU A 57 -21.14 -34.80 6.02
CA LEU A 57 -20.74 -33.50 5.47
C LEU A 57 -21.41 -33.27 4.11
N LYS A 58 -21.41 -34.27 3.22
CA LYS A 58 -22.12 -34.21 1.93
C LYS A 58 -23.63 -34.06 2.10
N ALA A 59 -24.25 -34.88 2.95
CA ALA A 59 -25.69 -34.85 3.17
C ALA A 59 -26.19 -33.56 3.81
N THR A 60 -25.36 -32.86 4.58
CA THR A 60 -25.72 -31.59 5.23
C THR A 60 -25.26 -30.34 4.48
N GLY A 61 -24.69 -30.50 3.28
CA GLY A 61 -24.11 -29.39 2.49
C GLY A 61 -22.87 -28.76 3.13
N LYS A 62 -22.28 -29.42 4.14
CA LYS A 62 -21.06 -28.98 4.83
C LYS A 62 -19.80 -29.51 4.15
N SER A 63 -19.91 -30.44 3.19
CA SER A 63 -18.81 -30.84 2.31
C SER A 63 -18.37 -29.69 1.41
N ASP A 64 -19.26 -28.75 1.07
CA ASP A 64 -18.91 -27.60 0.23
C ASP A 64 -18.04 -26.57 0.97
N GLN A 65 -17.89 -26.73 2.29
CA GLN A 65 -16.91 -25.99 3.09
C GLN A 65 -15.46 -26.48 2.87
N LEU A 66 -15.26 -27.64 2.20
CA LEU A 66 -13.95 -28.09 1.71
C LEU A 66 -13.36 -27.22 0.60
N ALA A 67 -14.16 -26.39 -0.07
CA ALA A 67 -13.64 -25.40 -1.02
C ALA A 67 -13.16 -24.10 -0.37
N THR A 68 -13.20 -24.01 0.98
CA THR A 68 -13.09 -22.75 1.72
C THR A 68 -11.90 -22.67 2.68
N ALA A 69 -11.16 -23.75 2.95
CA ALA A 69 -9.98 -23.72 3.84
C ALA A 69 -8.65 -23.87 3.11
N GLY A 70 -8.40 -22.91 2.23
CA GLY A 70 -7.07 -22.53 1.76
C GLY A 70 -6.99 -21.02 1.45
N ARG A 71 -8.02 -20.25 1.83
CA ARG A 71 -8.14 -18.83 1.51
C ARG A 71 -8.06 -18.03 2.80
N THR A 72 -6.86 -17.54 3.12
CA THR A 72 -6.75 -16.27 3.81
C THR A 72 -7.11 -15.16 2.82
N GLU A 73 -8.13 -14.39 3.20
CA GLU A 73 -8.29 -12.95 2.96
C GLU A 73 -8.04 -12.43 1.53
N THR A 74 -8.97 -12.71 0.61
CA THR A 74 -9.57 -11.78 -0.39
C THR A 74 -10.32 -12.56 -1.48
N GLY A 75 -11.60 -12.22 -1.73
CA GLY A 75 -12.36 -12.53 -2.97
C GLY A 75 -12.72 -14.01 -3.24
N THR A 76 -13.82 -14.37 -3.90
CA THR A 76 -14.72 -13.63 -4.78
C THR A 76 -16.09 -14.31 -4.81
N GLN A 77 -17.07 -13.48 -5.14
CA GLN A 77 -18.50 -13.71 -5.38
C GLN A 77 -18.83 -15.00 -6.15
N ARG A 78 -20.01 -15.56 -5.84
CA ARG A 78 -20.60 -16.66 -6.61
C ARG A 78 -21.19 -16.14 -7.92
N ILE A 79 -20.89 -16.93 -8.95
CA ILE A 79 -21.49 -17.01 -10.27
C ILE A 79 -23.03 -17.09 -10.15
N SER A 80 -23.71 -16.00 -10.46
CA SER A 80 -25.11 -16.02 -10.84
C SER A 80 -25.40 -14.91 -11.84
N ASP A 81 -24.91 -15.08 -13.07
CA ASP A 81 -25.49 -14.46 -14.27
C ASP A 81 -25.20 -15.34 -15.50
N LEU A 82 -25.63 -16.61 -15.39
CA LEU A 82 -25.75 -17.54 -16.53
C LEU A 82 -27.06 -17.35 -17.31
N SER A 83 -27.70 -16.18 -17.20
CA SER A 83 -28.97 -15.87 -17.90
C SER A 83 -28.78 -15.07 -19.20
N GLN A 84 -27.55 -14.68 -19.56
CA GLN A 84 -27.29 -13.91 -20.78
C GLN A 84 -26.71 -14.71 -21.97
N PHE A 85 -26.52 -16.03 -21.82
CA PHE A 85 -26.07 -16.93 -22.90
C PHE A 85 -27.23 -17.51 -23.74
N VAL A 86 -28.21 -16.69 -24.10
CA VAL A 86 -29.14 -17.03 -25.20
C VAL A 86 -29.29 -15.82 -26.12
N GLY A 87 -28.35 -15.70 -27.07
CA GLY A 87 -28.58 -15.05 -28.36
C GLY A 87 -27.84 -13.73 -28.63
N GLY A 88 -26.82 -13.80 -29.50
CA GLY A 88 -26.34 -12.67 -30.32
C GLY A 88 -24.94 -12.16 -29.99
N GLY A 89 -24.00 -12.25 -30.95
CA GLY A 89 -22.59 -11.83 -30.81
C GLY A 89 -22.34 -10.31 -30.87
N PRO A 90 -21.09 -9.88 -31.15
CA PRO A 90 -20.18 -9.31 -30.15
C PRO A 90 -20.17 -7.78 -30.14
N SER A 91 -20.01 -7.20 -28.96
CA SER A 91 -19.51 -5.83 -28.77
C SER A 91 -18.50 -5.86 -27.64
N TYR A 92 -17.22 -5.67 -27.98
CA TYR A 92 -16.14 -5.49 -27.02
C TYR A 92 -16.45 -4.30 -26.11
N THR A 93 -16.79 -4.57 -24.84
CA THR A 93 -16.78 -3.56 -23.78
C THR A 93 -15.62 -3.88 -22.85
N ARG A 94 -14.63 -2.98 -22.86
CA ARG A 94 -13.49 -2.87 -21.94
C ARG A 94 -13.94 -3.19 -20.50
N GLU A 95 -13.28 -4.16 -19.86
CA GLU A 95 -13.48 -4.47 -18.44
C GLU A 95 -13.27 -3.19 -17.59
N PRO A 96 -14.04 -2.99 -16.50
CA PRO A 96 -13.95 -1.78 -15.70
C PRO A 96 -12.60 -1.72 -14.98
N GLU A 97 -11.82 -0.68 -15.25
CA GLU A 97 -10.62 -0.32 -14.50
C GLU A 97 -10.94 -0.31 -13.00
N HIS A 98 -10.18 -1.07 -12.20
CA HIS A 98 -10.20 -0.92 -10.74
C HIS A 98 -9.85 0.56 -10.44
N SER A 99 -10.80 1.30 -9.86
CA SER A 99 -10.55 2.68 -9.46
C SER A 99 -9.46 2.70 -8.41
N LEU A 100 -8.62 3.74 -8.40
CA LEU A 100 -7.56 3.96 -7.40
C LEU A 100 -8.02 3.73 -5.95
N ALA A 101 -9.32 3.93 -5.69
CA ALA A 101 -9.93 3.71 -4.39
C ALA A 101 -9.86 2.23 -3.93
N ASP A 102 -9.95 1.25 -4.82
CA ASP A 102 -10.04 -0.17 -4.46
C ASP A 102 -8.67 -0.87 -4.31
N LEU A 103 -7.56 -0.11 -4.45
CA LEU A 103 -6.21 -0.66 -4.47
C LEU A 103 -5.60 -0.82 -3.08
N THR A 104 -4.81 -1.86 -2.89
CA THR A 104 -3.94 -2.01 -1.72
C THR A 104 -2.72 -1.08 -1.84
N PRO A 105 -1.99 -0.77 -0.74
CA PRO A 105 -0.73 -0.02 -0.81
C PRO A 105 0.30 -0.57 -1.79
N GLY A 106 0.40 -1.90 -1.90
CA GLY A 106 1.27 -2.57 -2.87
C GLY A 106 0.78 -2.41 -4.32
N GLN A 107 -0.53 -2.48 -4.56
CA GLN A 107 -1.11 -2.24 -5.88
C GLN A 107 -0.98 -0.78 -6.32
N LEU A 108 -1.10 0.16 -5.39
CA LEU A 108 -0.86 1.59 -5.64
C LEU A 108 0.59 1.83 -6.02
N LEU A 109 1.55 1.29 -5.24
CA LEU A 109 2.97 1.35 -5.58
C LEU A 109 3.22 0.73 -6.97
N ALA A 110 2.59 -0.41 -7.27
CA ALA A 110 2.74 -1.07 -8.55
C ALA A 110 2.25 -0.23 -9.73
N ARG A 111 1.12 0.46 -9.60
CA ARG A 111 0.65 1.45 -10.61
C ARG A 111 1.63 2.60 -10.76
N VAL A 112 2.06 3.20 -9.66
CA VAL A 112 3.03 4.31 -9.64
C VAL A 112 4.33 3.88 -10.35
N MET A 113 4.92 2.76 -9.96
CA MET A 113 6.16 2.25 -10.57
C MET A 113 5.96 1.88 -12.04
N THR A 114 4.86 1.21 -12.38
CA THR A 114 4.56 0.87 -13.78
C THR A 114 4.35 2.12 -14.62
N SER A 115 3.76 3.19 -14.06
CA SER A 115 3.51 4.46 -14.75
C SER A 115 4.80 5.18 -15.19
N LEU A 116 5.92 4.91 -14.51
CA LEU A 116 7.26 5.42 -14.85
C LEU A 116 7.93 4.69 -16.01
N LEU A 117 7.39 3.55 -16.46
CA LEU A 117 7.87 2.89 -17.67
C LEU A 117 7.44 3.68 -18.92
N PRO A 118 8.34 3.97 -19.87
CA PRO A 118 7.97 4.70 -21.08
C PRO A 118 7.07 3.84 -21.99
N GLN A 119 6.30 4.48 -22.86
CA GLN A 119 5.51 3.76 -23.88
C GLN A 119 6.40 2.93 -24.82
N SER A 120 7.64 3.38 -25.06
CA SER A 120 8.64 2.66 -25.84
C SER A 120 9.09 1.33 -25.22
N THR A 121 8.64 0.99 -24.01
CA THR A 121 8.87 -0.34 -23.41
C THR A 121 8.22 -1.44 -24.24
N ALA A 122 7.03 -1.20 -24.79
CA ALA A 122 6.30 -2.15 -25.64
C ALA A 122 6.81 -2.18 -27.10
N GLU A 123 7.63 -1.21 -27.51
CA GLU A 123 8.18 -1.18 -28.85
C GLU A 123 9.22 -2.31 -29.03
N ALA A 124 9.01 -3.13 -30.07
CA ALA A 124 9.96 -4.16 -30.49
C ALA A 124 11.29 -3.51 -30.89
N THR A 125 12.40 -4.17 -30.56
CA THR A 125 13.73 -3.70 -30.99
C THR A 125 13.79 -3.75 -32.52
N PRO A 126 14.18 -2.67 -33.23
CA PRO A 126 14.48 -2.80 -34.65
C PRO A 126 15.65 -3.77 -34.79
N ASN A 127 15.41 -4.95 -35.36
CA ASN A 127 16.45 -5.93 -35.65
C ASN A 127 17.61 -5.22 -36.37
N HIS A 128 18.83 -5.41 -35.87
CA HIS A 128 20.01 -5.14 -36.68
C HIS A 128 19.85 -5.91 -37.98
N ALA A 129 19.93 -5.22 -39.10
CA ALA A 129 19.42 -5.64 -40.42
C ALA A 129 20.19 -6.80 -41.09
N ASP A 130 20.75 -7.76 -40.33
CA ASP A 130 21.64 -8.80 -40.85
C ASP A 130 21.38 -10.22 -40.30
N ASP A 131 20.29 -10.47 -39.58
CA ASP A 131 19.95 -11.81 -39.08
C ASP A 131 18.71 -12.37 -39.80
N THR A 132 18.94 -13.32 -40.70
CA THR A 132 17.94 -13.84 -41.67
C THR A 132 17.10 -15.04 -41.18
N ASP A 133 17.11 -15.38 -39.89
CA ASP A 133 16.28 -16.47 -39.34
C ASP A 133 15.18 -15.94 -38.40
N ALA A 134 14.19 -15.23 -38.97
CA ALA A 134 13.07 -14.66 -38.24
C ALA A 134 11.87 -15.63 -38.14
N HIS A 135 11.85 -16.46 -37.10
CA HIS A 135 10.67 -17.24 -36.66
C HIS A 135 10.46 -17.12 -35.14
N ASP A 136 10.21 -15.91 -34.66
CA ASP A 136 9.21 -15.58 -33.63
C ASP A 136 9.11 -14.05 -33.57
N THR A 137 7.92 -13.47 -33.46
CA THR A 137 7.78 -12.02 -33.21
C THR A 137 8.24 -11.76 -31.77
N ASP A 138 9.52 -11.44 -31.57
CA ASP A 138 10.13 -11.29 -30.25
C ASP A 138 9.60 -10.04 -29.55
N VAL A 139 8.58 -10.25 -28.71
CA VAL A 139 7.89 -9.20 -27.95
C VAL A 139 8.83 -8.68 -26.86
N SER A 140 8.79 -7.38 -26.57
CA SER A 140 9.67 -6.78 -25.55
C SER A 140 9.43 -7.41 -24.17
N VAL A 141 10.53 -7.76 -23.48
CA VAL A 141 10.48 -8.40 -22.15
C VAL A 141 10.46 -7.35 -21.03
N VAL A 142 9.52 -7.51 -20.10
CA VAL A 142 9.49 -6.80 -18.81
C VAL A 142 9.69 -7.81 -17.68
N LEU A 143 10.70 -7.56 -16.85
CA LEU A 143 11.20 -8.52 -15.86
C LEU A 143 10.98 -8.03 -14.43
N ASP A 144 10.57 -8.92 -13.54
CA ASP A 144 10.54 -8.72 -12.08
C ASP A 144 11.33 -9.82 -11.35
N PRO A 145 12.55 -9.54 -10.85
CA PRO A 145 13.42 -10.56 -10.27
C PRO A 145 13.07 -10.89 -8.81
N ALA A 146 12.04 -10.28 -8.23
CA ALA A 146 11.55 -10.57 -6.89
C ALA A 146 10.01 -10.46 -6.88
N CYS A 147 9.37 -11.26 -7.73
CA CYS A 147 8.02 -10.96 -8.20
C CYS A 147 6.90 -11.23 -7.19
N ALA A 148 7.19 -11.85 -6.04
CA ALA A 148 6.22 -12.17 -5.00
C ALA A 148 4.95 -12.84 -5.58
N ASP A 149 3.79 -12.21 -5.45
CA ASP A 149 2.49 -12.66 -5.97
C ASP A 149 2.13 -12.11 -7.37
N ALA A 150 3.11 -11.55 -8.08
CA ALA A 150 3.02 -10.89 -9.37
C ALA A 150 2.24 -9.56 -9.38
N THR A 151 2.06 -8.87 -8.24
CA THR A 151 1.38 -7.57 -8.20
C THR A 151 1.96 -6.54 -9.18
N LEU A 152 3.29 -6.42 -9.26
CA LEU A 152 3.95 -5.51 -10.22
C LEU A 152 3.75 -5.96 -11.67
N LEU A 153 3.95 -7.25 -11.96
CA LEU A 153 3.77 -7.80 -13.31
C LEU A 153 2.31 -7.69 -13.79
N MET A 154 1.33 -7.81 -12.90
CA MET A 154 -0.08 -7.57 -13.23
C MET A 154 -0.35 -6.11 -13.59
N ALA A 155 0.26 -5.15 -12.89
CA ALA A 155 0.14 -3.73 -13.26
C ALA A 155 0.77 -3.45 -14.64
N VAL A 156 1.89 -4.10 -14.96
CA VAL A 156 2.50 -4.06 -16.30
C VAL A 156 1.57 -4.65 -17.35
N ALA A 157 0.95 -5.81 -17.07
CA ALA A 157 -0.06 -6.43 -17.94
C ALA A 157 -1.23 -5.48 -18.22
N ASP A 158 -1.77 -4.85 -17.17
CA ASP A 158 -2.89 -3.92 -17.28
C ASP A 158 -2.53 -2.69 -18.13
N ARG A 159 -1.26 -2.27 -18.13
CA ARG A 159 -0.78 -1.12 -18.92
C ARG A 159 -0.45 -1.46 -20.37
N PHE A 160 0.28 -2.55 -20.61
CA PHE A 160 0.87 -2.87 -21.92
C PHE A 160 0.22 -4.05 -22.63
N GLY A 161 -0.67 -4.79 -21.95
CA GLY A 161 -1.36 -5.95 -22.52
C GLY A 161 -0.39 -6.97 -23.10
N SER A 162 -0.74 -7.53 -24.26
CA SER A 162 0.04 -8.54 -24.98
C SER A 162 1.26 -7.99 -25.72
N ASP A 163 1.51 -6.68 -25.67
CA ASP A 163 2.66 -6.04 -26.35
C ASP A 163 3.98 -6.23 -25.58
N VAL A 164 3.95 -6.96 -24.46
CA VAL A 164 5.13 -7.34 -23.68
C VAL A 164 5.03 -8.80 -23.22
N LYS A 165 6.20 -9.44 -23.06
CA LYS A 165 6.35 -10.70 -22.33
C LYS A 165 6.75 -10.41 -20.89
N LEU A 166 6.02 -10.99 -19.94
CA LEU A 166 6.28 -10.83 -18.51
C LEU A 166 7.17 -11.96 -18.00
N VAL A 167 8.26 -11.62 -17.32
CA VAL A 167 9.22 -12.60 -16.79
C VAL A 167 9.44 -12.34 -15.32
N GLY A 168 9.34 -13.36 -14.48
CA GLY A 168 9.49 -13.22 -13.04
C GLY A 168 10.29 -14.32 -12.35
N GLN A 169 10.89 -13.99 -11.22
CA GLN A 169 11.50 -14.96 -10.32
C GLN A 169 11.14 -14.64 -8.86
N GLU A 170 10.85 -15.68 -8.09
CA GLU A 170 10.51 -15.57 -6.67
C GLU A 170 11.16 -16.69 -5.86
N ILE A 171 11.74 -16.38 -4.70
CA ILE A 171 12.45 -17.34 -3.86
C ILE A 171 11.50 -18.26 -3.10
N ASP A 172 10.33 -17.76 -2.69
CA ASP A 172 9.28 -18.56 -2.06
C ASP A 172 8.45 -19.31 -3.12
N GLU A 173 8.53 -20.64 -3.11
CA GLU A 173 7.85 -21.49 -4.10
C GLU A 173 6.32 -21.30 -4.08
N LEU A 174 5.73 -21.03 -2.92
CA LEU A 174 4.29 -20.81 -2.80
C LEU A 174 3.88 -19.47 -3.41
N ALA A 175 4.64 -18.40 -3.17
CA ALA A 175 4.43 -17.10 -3.80
C ALA A 175 4.63 -17.19 -5.32
N ALA A 176 5.68 -17.87 -5.79
CA ALA A 176 5.89 -18.14 -7.22
C ALA A 176 4.70 -18.89 -7.86
N ALA A 177 4.10 -19.85 -7.16
CA ALA A 177 2.90 -20.55 -7.62
C ALA A 177 1.66 -19.64 -7.67
N LYS A 178 1.50 -18.71 -6.70
CA LYS A 178 0.44 -17.68 -6.72
C LYS A 178 0.62 -16.72 -7.89
N ALA A 179 1.83 -16.23 -8.11
CA ALA A 179 2.19 -15.39 -9.25
C ALA A 179 1.81 -16.07 -10.58
N LYS A 180 2.15 -17.35 -10.75
CA LYS A 180 1.76 -18.16 -11.92
C LYS A 180 0.25 -18.22 -12.09
N ALA A 181 -0.50 -18.50 -11.02
CA ALA A 181 -1.95 -18.60 -11.10
C ALA A 181 -2.60 -17.25 -11.45
N ALA A 182 -2.12 -16.15 -10.86
CA ALA A 182 -2.61 -14.81 -11.13
C ALA A 182 -2.38 -14.41 -12.60
N LEU A 183 -1.18 -14.63 -13.12
CA LEU A 183 -0.84 -14.34 -14.51
C LEU A 183 -1.52 -15.29 -15.51
N HIS A 184 -1.78 -16.54 -15.13
CA HIS A 184 -2.56 -17.46 -15.97
C HIS A 184 -3.99 -16.94 -16.20
N LEU A 185 -4.65 -16.49 -15.12
CA LEU A 185 -5.98 -15.89 -15.20
C LEU A 185 -6.01 -14.62 -16.06
N ARG A 186 -4.91 -13.86 -16.08
CA ARG A 186 -4.75 -12.68 -16.95
C ARG A 186 -4.44 -13.07 -18.40
N ASN A 187 -3.65 -14.11 -18.64
CA ASN A 187 -3.37 -14.59 -19.99
C ASN A 187 -4.66 -15.05 -20.69
N ASP A 188 -5.52 -15.79 -19.99
CA ASP A 188 -6.80 -16.24 -20.54
C ASP A 188 -7.71 -15.08 -20.99
N THR A 189 -7.56 -13.88 -20.41
CA THR A 189 -8.39 -12.70 -20.73
C THR A 189 -7.71 -11.69 -21.65
N GLN A 190 -6.39 -11.55 -21.58
CA GLN A 190 -5.62 -10.50 -22.28
C GLN A 190 -4.51 -11.06 -23.19
N SER A 191 -4.35 -12.39 -23.29
CA SER A 191 -3.32 -13.06 -24.10
C SER A 191 -1.88 -12.62 -23.79
N VAL A 192 -1.61 -12.25 -22.53
CA VAL A 192 -0.29 -11.82 -22.07
C VAL A 192 0.62 -13.03 -21.88
N GLN A 193 1.77 -13.02 -22.56
CA GLN A 193 2.77 -14.07 -22.42
C GLN A 193 3.53 -13.90 -21.10
N TYR A 194 3.72 -14.98 -20.36
CA TYR A 194 4.45 -14.93 -19.09
C TYR A 194 5.35 -16.15 -18.82
N GLU A 195 6.38 -15.94 -18.02
CA GLU A 195 7.29 -16.97 -17.50
C GLU A 195 7.64 -16.66 -16.05
N ILE A 196 7.38 -17.59 -15.11
CA ILE A 196 7.71 -17.41 -13.69
C ILE A 196 8.59 -18.56 -13.20
N HIS A 197 9.71 -18.22 -12.56
CA HIS A 197 10.65 -19.17 -11.98
C HIS A 197 10.65 -19.11 -10.45
N SER A 198 11.05 -20.23 -9.85
CA SER A 198 11.30 -20.30 -8.41
C SER A 198 12.79 -20.37 -8.14
N GLY A 199 13.29 -19.60 -7.16
CA GLY A 199 14.68 -19.63 -6.71
C GLY A 199 15.21 -18.28 -6.25
N ASP A 200 16.37 -18.29 -5.60
CA ASP A 200 17.08 -17.06 -5.18
C ASP A 200 17.66 -16.32 -6.39
N SER A 201 17.20 -15.11 -6.70
CA SER A 201 17.65 -14.36 -7.88
C SER A 201 19.11 -13.90 -7.83
N LEU A 202 19.70 -13.82 -6.64
CA LEU A 202 21.11 -13.49 -6.47
C LEU A 202 22.00 -14.73 -6.58
N LEU A 203 21.66 -15.84 -5.92
CA LEU A 203 22.49 -17.06 -5.91
C LEU A 203 22.17 -18.06 -7.03
N ASN A 204 20.93 -18.09 -7.49
CA ASN A 204 20.41 -19.03 -8.48
C ASN A 204 19.55 -18.27 -9.51
N ASN A 205 20.19 -17.37 -10.27
CA ASN A 205 19.52 -16.55 -11.27
C ASN A 205 18.96 -17.40 -12.42
N GLN A 206 17.66 -17.71 -12.38
CA GLN A 206 16.95 -18.43 -13.44
C GLN A 206 16.72 -17.54 -14.66
N LEU A 207 16.89 -16.22 -14.52
CA LEU A 207 16.67 -15.22 -15.56
C LEU A 207 17.94 -14.86 -16.35
N SER A 208 19.00 -15.66 -16.21
CA SER A 208 20.32 -15.38 -16.82
C SER A 208 20.30 -15.23 -18.34
N THR A 209 19.37 -15.88 -19.04
CA THR A 209 19.13 -15.74 -20.48
C THR A 209 18.71 -14.33 -20.90
N TYR A 210 18.16 -13.54 -19.96
CA TYR A 210 17.68 -12.17 -20.19
C TYR A 210 18.70 -11.09 -19.82
N LEU A 211 19.93 -11.47 -19.43
CA LEU A 211 20.99 -10.51 -19.11
C LEU A 211 21.31 -9.63 -20.33
N GLY A 212 21.15 -8.32 -20.17
CA GLY A 212 21.35 -7.34 -21.23
C GLY A 212 20.31 -7.31 -22.34
N ALA A 213 19.16 -7.99 -22.19
CA ALA A 213 18.15 -8.14 -23.24
C ALA A 213 16.77 -7.55 -22.88
N SER A 214 16.48 -7.31 -21.61
CA SER A 214 15.15 -6.88 -21.15
C SER A 214 14.87 -5.42 -21.51
N ALA A 215 13.66 -5.13 -22.04
CA ALA A 215 13.23 -3.77 -22.32
C ALA A 215 13.03 -2.97 -21.04
N ALA A 216 12.48 -3.62 -20.01
CA ALA A 216 12.35 -3.03 -18.69
C ALA A 216 12.52 -4.03 -17.55
N VAL A 217 12.85 -3.50 -16.37
CA VAL A 217 12.83 -4.23 -15.10
C VAL A 217 11.99 -3.43 -14.09
N ILE A 218 11.06 -4.07 -13.40
CA ILE A 218 10.28 -3.49 -12.31
C ILE A 218 10.51 -4.33 -11.06
N CYS A 219 10.84 -3.73 -9.92
CA CYS A 219 11.25 -4.52 -8.75
C CYS A 219 10.99 -3.78 -7.43
N GLU A 220 10.22 -4.41 -6.55
CA GLU A 220 10.17 -4.11 -5.11
C GLU A 220 10.99 -5.21 -4.38
N PRO A 221 12.31 -5.05 -4.23
CA PRO A 221 13.13 -6.06 -3.59
C PRO A 221 12.83 -6.14 -2.09
N PRO A 222 13.17 -7.25 -1.42
CA PRO A 222 13.07 -7.34 0.03
C PRO A 222 13.96 -6.28 0.70
N PHE A 223 13.33 -5.38 1.46
CA PHE A 223 14.02 -4.35 2.24
C PHE A 223 14.70 -4.93 3.48
N ASP A 224 15.74 -4.24 3.95
CA ASP A 224 16.37 -4.50 5.26
C ASP A 224 16.77 -5.95 5.55
N LEU A 225 17.15 -6.69 4.50
CA LEU A 225 17.74 -8.02 4.67
C LEU A 225 19.00 -7.90 5.56
N PRO A 226 19.03 -8.54 6.73
CA PRO A 226 20.13 -8.37 7.67
C PRO A 226 21.45 -8.91 7.12
N GLN A 227 21.39 -9.86 6.18
CA GLN A 227 22.56 -10.43 5.50
C GLN A 227 22.19 -10.84 4.06
N TRP A 228 23.08 -10.56 3.12
CA TRP A 228 23.04 -11.07 1.74
C TRP A 228 24.38 -11.75 1.41
N PRO A 229 24.44 -12.68 0.43
CA PRO A 229 25.59 -13.56 0.22
C PRO A 229 26.76 -12.88 -0.52
N ALA A 230 27.19 -11.69 -0.07
CA ALA A 230 28.20 -10.85 -0.70
C ALA A 230 29.51 -11.61 -1.03
N ALA A 231 30.02 -12.41 -0.09
CA ALA A 231 31.28 -13.14 -0.26
C ALA A 231 31.22 -14.19 -1.40
N LYS A 232 30.05 -14.82 -1.59
CA LYS A 232 29.86 -15.81 -2.67
C LYS A 232 29.79 -15.15 -4.05
N LEU A 233 29.46 -13.86 -4.10
CA LEU A 233 29.21 -13.11 -5.32
C LEU A 233 30.28 -12.06 -5.61
N ALA A 234 31.43 -12.03 -4.92
CA ALA A 234 32.41 -10.96 -5.06
C ALA A 234 32.90 -10.69 -6.51
N GLY A 235 32.94 -11.72 -7.37
CA GLY A 235 33.35 -11.64 -8.78
C GLY A 235 32.21 -11.71 -9.80
N ASP A 236 30.96 -11.51 -9.37
CA ASP A 236 29.80 -11.61 -10.24
C ASP A 236 29.77 -10.49 -11.29
N GLN A 237 29.43 -10.85 -12.53
CA GLN A 237 29.42 -9.93 -13.68
C GLN A 237 28.34 -8.84 -13.57
N ARG A 238 27.34 -9.00 -12.71
CA ARG A 238 26.28 -8.02 -12.48
C ARG A 238 26.80 -6.75 -11.78
N TRP A 239 27.96 -6.78 -11.12
CA TRP A 239 28.53 -5.67 -10.35
C TRP A 239 29.24 -4.61 -11.20
N ARG A 240 28.56 -4.10 -12.22
CA ARG A 240 29.12 -3.14 -13.19
C ARG A 240 29.56 -1.81 -12.58
N PHE A 241 28.97 -1.41 -11.45
CA PHE A 241 29.26 -0.15 -10.76
C PHE A 241 30.14 -0.33 -9.53
N GLY A 242 30.60 -1.55 -9.26
CA GLY A 242 31.38 -1.92 -8.07
C GLY A 242 30.69 -3.00 -7.25
N VAL A 243 31.46 -3.73 -6.46
CA VAL A 243 30.95 -4.83 -5.62
C VAL A 243 30.16 -4.23 -4.44
N PRO A 244 28.87 -4.56 -4.26
CA PRO A 244 28.12 -4.05 -3.11
C PRO A 244 28.72 -4.55 -1.80
N SER A 245 28.68 -3.69 -0.78
CA SER A 245 29.11 -4.06 0.57
C SER A 245 28.13 -5.07 1.19
N PRO A 246 28.56 -5.93 2.12
CA PRO A 246 27.65 -6.75 2.93
C PRO A 246 26.54 -5.95 3.63
N ARG A 247 26.75 -4.63 3.86
CA ARG A 247 25.78 -3.71 4.47
C ARG A 247 24.81 -3.04 3.47
N ASP A 248 24.96 -3.31 2.18
CA ASP A 248 24.20 -2.68 1.10
C ASP A 248 23.49 -3.71 0.19
N PRO A 249 22.60 -4.56 0.73
CA PRO A 249 21.89 -5.58 -0.05
C PRO A 249 21.04 -4.98 -1.18
N GLU A 250 20.44 -3.81 -0.95
CA GLU A 250 19.61 -3.13 -1.96
C GLU A 250 20.44 -2.65 -3.16
N LEU A 251 21.72 -2.26 -2.96
CA LEU A 251 22.61 -1.95 -4.09
C LEU A 251 22.98 -3.19 -4.91
N ALA A 252 22.93 -4.39 -4.32
CA ALA A 252 23.01 -5.62 -5.09
C ALA A 252 21.77 -5.81 -5.98
N TRP A 253 20.58 -5.54 -5.47
CA TRP A 253 19.33 -5.57 -6.25
C TRP A 253 19.29 -4.52 -7.36
N VAL A 254 19.71 -3.28 -7.08
CA VAL A 254 19.80 -2.22 -8.09
C VAL A 254 20.69 -2.64 -9.26
N GLN A 255 21.86 -3.20 -8.97
CA GLN A 255 22.78 -3.68 -10.00
C GLN A 255 22.28 -4.94 -10.71
N HIS A 256 21.63 -5.86 -9.99
CA HIS A 256 20.98 -7.03 -10.56
C HIS A 256 19.91 -6.64 -11.58
N CYS A 257 19.04 -5.69 -11.25
CA CYS A 257 18.02 -5.16 -12.16
C CYS A 257 18.69 -4.49 -13.38
N TYR A 258 19.68 -3.63 -13.14
CA TYR A 258 20.38 -2.93 -14.23
C TYR A 258 21.06 -3.90 -15.20
N ALA A 259 21.62 -5.02 -14.72
CA ALA A 259 22.33 -5.99 -15.55
C ALA A 259 21.43 -6.65 -16.61
N HIS A 260 20.12 -6.73 -16.38
CA HIS A 260 19.16 -7.31 -17.33
C HIS A 260 18.72 -6.34 -18.43
N LEU A 261 18.95 -5.03 -18.28
CA LEU A 261 18.47 -4.03 -19.24
C LEU A 261 19.19 -4.13 -20.58
N ARG A 262 18.45 -4.13 -21.70
CA ARG A 262 18.98 -3.82 -23.04
C ARG A 262 19.42 -2.36 -23.14
N PRO A 263 20.21 -1.96 -24.16
CA PRO A 263 20.47 -0.54 -24.39
C PRO A 263 19.17 0.28 -24.46
N HIS A 264 19.16 1.43 -23.81
CA HIS A 264 17.99 2.29 -23.58
C HIS A 264 16.86 1.71 -22.71
N GLY A 265 16.96 0.45 -22.26
CA GLY A 265 16.01 -0.16 -21.35
C GLY A 265 15.96 0.57 -20.00
N VAL A 266 14.82 0.45 -19.32
CA VAL A 266 14.51 1.19 -18.09
C VAL A 266 14.30 0.25 -16.91
N ALA A 267 14.93 0.51 -15.77
CA ALA A 267 14.60 -0.16 -14.52
C ALA A 267 13.91 0.82 -13.57
N VAL A 268 12.80 0.40 -12.96
CA VAL A 268 12.09 1.13 -11.91
C VAL A 268 12.14 0.28 -10.65
N ILE A 269 12.86 0.76 -9.64
CA ILE A 269 13.26 -0.04 -8.48
C ILE A 269 12.87 0.69 -7.21
N ALA A 270 12.10 0.03 -6.34
CA ALA A 270 11.84 0.54 -5.01
C ALA A 270 13.05 0.28 -4.11
N VAL A 271 13.48 1.29 -3.35
CA VAL A 271 14.60 1.22 -2.41
C VAL A 271 14.27 2.00 -1.15
N SER A 272 14.93 1.68 -0.05
CA SER A 272 14.86 2.49 1.16
C SER A 272 15.64 3.81 0.98
N PRO A 273 15.25 4.90 1.69
CA PRO A 273 16.02 6.14 1.71
C PRO A 273 17.49 5.94 2.10
N ARG A 274 17.77 4.93 2.95
CA ARG A 274 19.13 4.57 3.40
C ARG A 274 20.06 4.27 2.23
N THR A 275 19.57 3.60 1.18
CA THR A 275 20.35 3.26 -0.02
C THR A 275 20.95 4.50 -0.69
N GLY A 276 20.27 5.65 -0.60
CA GLY A 276 20.72 6.95 -1.12
C GLY A 276 21.78 7.66 -0.29
N ILE A 277 22.06 7.23 0.95
CA ILE A 277 22.97 7.96 1.87
C ILE A 277 24.04 7.08 2.53
N GLN A 278 23.87 5.76 2.56
CA GLN A 278 24.78 4.89 3.28
C GLN A 278 26.23 5.08 2.78
N PRO A 279 27.21 5.35 3.67
CA PRO A 279 28.59 5.61 3.24
C PRO A 279 29.23 4.46 2.46
N SER A 280 28.90 3.20 2.78
CA SER A 280 29.44 2.03 2.10
C SER A 280 28.97 1.89 0.64
N GLY A 281 27.86 2.53 0.28
CA GLY A 281 27.32 2.56 -1.07
C GLY A 281 27.81 3.73 -1.92
N ARG A 282 28.63 4.64 -1.37
CA ARG A 282 29.02 5.92 -2.02
C ARG A 282 29.62 5.72 -3.40
N ASP A 283 30.53 4.78 -3.57
CA ASP A 283 31.25 4.59 -4.84
C ASP A 283 30.34 4.03 -5.94
N ILE A 284 29.41 3.13 -5.57
CA ILE A 284 28.38 2.60 -6.49
C ILE A 284 27.43 3.72 -6.91
N ARG A 285 26.94 4.55 -5.97
CA ARG A 285 26.11 5.72 -6.31
C ARG A 285 26.85 6.68 -7.24
N ALA A 286 28.11 6.96 -6.95
CA ALA A 286 28.94 7.82 -7.80
C ALA A 286 29.11 7.24 -9.21
N ALA A 287 29.23 5.92 -9.35
CA ALA A 287 29.35 5.25 -10.64
C ALA A 287 28.01 5.23 -11.41
N LEU A 288 26.88 5.05 -10.72
CA LEU A 288 25.54 5.18 -11.30
C LEU A 288 25.30 6.58 -11.87
N VAL A 289 25.68 7.63 -11.13
CA VAL A 289 25.56 9.03 -11.57
C VAL A 289 26.53 9.32 -12.74
N ARG A 290 27.82 9.00 -12.59
CA ARG A 290 28.84 9.27 -13.63
C ARG A 290 28.55 8.58 -14.97
N SER A 291 27.92 7.42 -14.95
CA SER A 291 27.57 6.69 -16.16
C SER A 291 26.31 7.22 -16.86
N GLY A 292 25.57 8.14 -16.23
CA GLY A 292 24.25 8.57 -16.68
C GLY A 292 23.17 7.49 -16.55
N ALA A 293 23.46 6.40 -15.83
CA ALA A 293 22.53 5.30 -15.64
C ALA A 293 21.37 5.68 -14.74
N LEU A 294 21.63 6.43 -13.66
CA LEU A 294 20.57 6.96 -12.81
C LEU A 294 19.89 8.15 -13.50
N ARG A 295 18.57 8.11 -13.64
CA ARG A 295 17.78 9.15 -14.30
C ARG A 295 16.93 9.95 -13.33
N SER A 296 16.30 9.28 -12.38
CA SER A 296 15.43 9.94 -11.40
C SER A 296 15.48 9.25 -10.05
N VAL A 297 15.32 10.03 -8.99
CA VAL A 297 15.10 9.55 -7.62
C VAL A 297 13.86 10.24 -7.06
N ILE A 298 12.88 9.44 -6.65
CA ILE A 298 11.55 9.91 -6.26
C ILE A 298 11.30 9.50 -4.81
N ALA A 299 11.16 10.44 -3.90
CA ALA A 299 10.73 10.17 -2.52
C ALA A 299 9.21 10.11 -2.48
N LEU A 300 8.66 9.02 -1.94
CA LEU A 300 7.22 8.78 -1.90
C LEU A 300 6.65 9.00 -0.48
N PRO A 301 5.34 9.30 -0.35
CA PRO A 301 4.63 9.27 0.93
C PRO A 301 4.78 7.95 1.68
N THR A 302 4.74 8.01 3.01
CA THR A 302 4.66 6.82 3.86
C THR A 302 3.38 6.02 3.62
N GLY A 303 3.42 4.71 3.84
CA GLY A 303 2.24 3.86 3.69
C GLY A 303 2.00 3.39 2.26
N MET A 304 3.02 3.46 1.40
CA MET A 304 3.05 2.78 0.10
C MET A 304 3.97 1.56 0.13
N GLY A 305 3.68 0.60 -0.74
CA GLY A 305 4.43 -0.65 -0.89
C GLY A 305 3.87 -1.82 -0.10
N SER A 306 4.55 -2.95 -0.21
CA SER A 306 4.13 -4.23 0.36
C SER A 306 4.43 -4.33 1.86
N THR A 307 5.34 -3.48 2.37
CA THR A 307 5.72 -3.44 3.78
C THR A 307 5.13 -2.19 4.47
N PRO A 308 4.26 -2.36 5.49
CA PRO A 308 3.69 -1.24 6.24
C PRO A 308 4.77 -0.33 6.85
N ASP A 309 4.45 0.96 6.97
CA ASP A 309 5.29 1.99 7.61
C ASP A 309 6.71 2.17 7.04
N THR A 310 7.01 1.53 5.90
CA THR A 310 8.30 1.67 5.22
C THR A 310 8.29 2.93 4.35
N SER A 311 9.29 3.79 4.54
CA SER A 311 9.53 4.90 3.60
C SER A 311 10.20 4.34 2.35
N ILE A 312 9.66 4.65 1.18
CA ILE A 312 10.14 4.14 -0.11
C ILE A 312 10.60 5.30 -0.98
N HIS A 313 11.80 5.14 -1.55
CA HIS A 313 12.22 5.90 -2.72
C HIS A 313 12.11 5.00 -3.95
N VAL A 314 11.77 5.59 -5.10
CA VAL A 314 11.83 4.90 -6.39
C VAL A 314 13.00 5.45 -7.18
N TRP A 315 13.88 4.56 -7.63
CA TRP A 315 14.99 4.87 -8.51
C TRP A 315 14.62 4.46 -9.93
N VAL A 316 14.73 5.40 -10.86
CA VAL A 316 14.57 5.15 -12.29
C VAL A 316 15.96 5.13 -12.92
N LEU A 317 16.36 3.97 -13.43
CA LEU A 317 17.61 3.78 -14.15
C LEU A 317 17.32 3.59 -15.63
N ARG A 318 18.23 4.05 -16.49
CA ARG A 318 18.22 3.78 -17.93
C ARG A 318 19.59 3.34 -18.37
N ARG A 319 19.69 2.23 -19.11
CA ARG A 319 20.98 1.80 -19.68
C ARG A 319 21.35 2.72 -20.85
N PRO A 320 22.47 3.47 -20.79
CA PRO A 320 22.89 4.31 -21.90
C PRO A 320 23.34 3.47 -23.10
N TYR A 321 23.23 4.05 -24.30
CA TYR A 321 23.81 3.54 -25.54
C TYR A 321 24.72 4.62 -26.12
N GLY A 322 25.99 4.30 -26.33
CA GLY A 322 26.99 5.30 -26.71
C GLY A 322 27.34 6.27 -25.57
N THR A 323 27.68 7.52 -25.93
CA THR A 323 28.05 8.56 -24.96
C THR A 323 26.83 8.96 -24.13
N PRO A 324 26.93 9.04 -22.79
CA PRO A 324 25.83 9.48 -21.94
C PRO A 324 25.31 10.84 -22.41
N THR A 325 24.02 10.91 -22.75
CA THR A 325 23.39 12.14 -23.25
C THR A 325 22.84 13.02 -22.14
N ALA A 326 22.74 12.49 -20.93
CA ALA A 326 22.13 13.20 -19.83
C ALA A 326 23.12 13.43 -18.70
N ASP A 327 23.25 14.70 -18.33
CA ASP A 327 24.16 15.25 -17.34
C ASP A 327 23.45 15.59 -16.03
N THR A 328 22.12 15.43 -15.96
CA THR A 328 21.29 15.65 -14.78
C THR A 328 20.59 14.38 -14.29
N VAL A 329 20.22 14.36 -13.01
CA VAL A 329 19.30 13.41 -12.38
C VAL A 329 18.11 14.17 -11.82
N ASP A 330 16.89 13.73 -12.13
CA ASP A 330 15.67 14.35 -11.62
C ASP A 330 15.44 13.92 -10.18
N MET A 331 15.51 14.88 -9.26
CA MET A 331 15.16 14.69 -7.85
C MET A 331 13.71 15.12 -7.67
N ILE A 332 12.86 14.21 -7.19
CA ILE A 332 11.43 14.47 -6.96
C ILE A 332 11.09 14.14 -5.51
N ASP A 333 10.54 15.09 -4.78
CA ASP A 333 10.12 14.91 -3.38
C ASP A 333 8.60 15.00 -3.25
N LEU A 334 7.96 13.84 -3.19
CA LEU A 334 6.52 13.70 -2.93
C LEU A 334 6.25 13.27 -1.48
N SER A 335 7.27 13.14 -0.63
CA SER A 335 7.11 12.66 0.75
C SER A 335 6.19 13.55 1.60
N GLY A 336 6.06 14.82 1.21
CA GLY A 336 5.18 15.80 1.85
C GLY A 336 3.70 15.73 1.43
N LEU A 337 3.31 14.88 0.46
CA LEU A 337 1.91 14.74 0.10
C LEU A 337 1.12 14.16 1.27
N SER A 338 -0.10 14.70 1.46
CA SER A 338 -0.96 14.30 2.57
C SER A 338 -1.60 12.93 2.37
N ASP A 339 -1.68 12.50 1.10
CA ASP A 339 -2.36 11.29 0.67
C ASP A 339 -1.52 10.58 -0.41
N ALA A 340 -1.27 9.28 -0.22
CA ALA A 340 -0.60 8.44 -1.21
C ALA A 340 -1.37 8.30 -2.54
N ALA A 341 -2.70 8.44 -2.52
CA ALA A 341 -3.52 8.43 -3.74
C ALA A 341 -3.33 9.67 -4.61
N ASP A 342 -2.74 10.75 -4.06
CA ASP A 342 -2.39 11.95 -4.81
C ASP A 342 -1.07 11.80 -5.58
N VAL A 343 -0.37 10.67 -5.40
CA VAL A 343 0.85 10.38 -6.16
C VAL A 343 0.46 10.15 -7.63
N PRO A 344 1.12 10.81 -8.58
CA PRO A 344 0.86 10.62 -9.99
C PRO A 344 1.00 9.16 -10.42
N ASP A 345 0.04 8.66 -11.21
CA ASP A 345 0.06 7.29 -11.75
C ASP A 345 -0.06 7.27 -13.29
N GLY A 346 0.18 8.41 -13.95
CA GLY A 346 0.09 8.57 -15.39
C GLY A 346 1.32 9.24 -16.01
N ASP A 347 1.70 8.80 -17.22
CA ASP A 347 2.88 9.28 -17.96
C ASP A 347 2.89 10.81 -18.17
N ALA A 348 1.74 11.41 -18.47
CA ALA A 348 1.65 12.86 -18.67
C ALA A 348 2.00 13.64 -17.39
N ALA A 349 1.46 13.23 -16.25
CA ALA A 349 1.70 13.88 -14.96
C ALA A 349 3.18 13.78 -14.55
N TRP A 350 3.83 12.64 -14.80
CA TRP A 350 5.28 12.50 -14.58
C TRP A 350 6.10 13.42 -15.48
N ARG A 351 5.72 13.56 -16.75
CA ARG A 351 6.40 14.49 -17.67
C ARG A 351 6.25 15.93 -17.23
N ASP A 352 5.11 16.33 -16.68
CA ASP A 352 4.88 17.69 -16.18
C ASP A 352 5.75 17.98 -14.94
N ILE A 353 5.85 17.01 -14.01
CA ILE A 353 6.73 17.13 -12.83
C ILE A 353 8.20 17.21 -13.24
N VAL A 354 8.67 16.32 -14.11
CA VAL A 354 10.07 16.26 -14.56
C VAL A 354 10.47 17.49 -15.39
N ARG A 355 9.53 18.10 -16.13
CA ARG A 355 9.78 19.34 -16.89
C ARG A 355 9.99 20.57 -16.01
N GLY A 356 9.72 20.48 -14.70
CA GLY A 356 10.00 21.55 -13.75
C GLY A 356 8.88 22.58 -13.60
N ASP A 357 7.65 22.27 -14.02
CA ASP A 357 6.48 23.14 -13.79
C ASP A 357 6.09 23.22 -12.29
N SER A 358 6.75 22.45 -11.43
CA SER A 358 6.59 22.46 -9.97
C SER A 358 7.94 22.41 -9.25
N PRO A 359 8.67 23.54 -9.12
CA PRO A 359 9.97 23.61 -8.44
C PRO A 359 9.93 23.18 -6.96
N ALA A 360 8.74 23.23 -6.34
CA ALA A 360 8.51 22.76 -4.98
C ALA A 360 8.52 21.23 -4.84
N LEU A 361 8.39 20.49 -5.96
CA LEU A 361 8.29 19.03 -5.97
C LEU A 361 9.42 18.38 -6.76
N SER A 362 10.03 19.07 -7.73
CA SER A 362 11.08 18.49 -8.57
C SER A 362 12.19 19.47 -8.93
N ARG A 363 13.40 18.93 -9.06
CA ARG A 363 14.58 19.62 -9.60
C ARG A 363 15.46 18.66 -10.39
N ALA A 364 15.83 19.05 -11.60
CA ALA A 364 16.90 18.40 -12.35
C ALA A 364 18.26 18.84 -11.78
N VAL A 365 18.98 17.92 -11.12
CA VAL A 365 20.25 18.22 -10.44
C VAL A 365 21.43 17.80 -11.33
N PRO A 366 22.39 18.69 -11.61
CA PRO A 366 23.59 18.35 -12.37
C PRO A 366 24.41 17.25 -11.68
N SER A 367 24.95 16.33 -12.48
CA SER A 367 25.79 15.22 -12.03
C SER A 367 27.01 15.71 -11.25
N GLN A 368 27.59 16.86 -11.61
CA GLN A 368 28.69 17.45 -10.86
C GLN A 368 28.28 17.80 -9.42
N GLU A 369 27.12 18.43 -9.23
CA GLU A 369 26.58 18.77 -7.90
C GLU A 369 26.30 17.51 -7.06
N LEU A 370 25.87 16.41 -7.70
CA LEU A 370 25.65 15.13 -7.02
C LEU A 370 26.95 14.42 -6.65
N LEU A 371 28.00 14.59 -7.44
CA LEU A 371 29.29 13.93 -7.22
C LEU A 371 30.13 14.66 -6.17
N ASP A 372 29.76 15.88 -5.81
CA ASP A 372 30.39 16.65 -4.76
C ASP A 372 30.00 16.09 -3.36
N GLY A 373 31.01 15.72 -2.57
CA GLY A 373 30.83 15.26 -1.20
C GLY A 373 30.50 13.76 -1.05
N ASP A 374 29.41 13.46 -0.34
CA ASP A 374 28.99 12.11 0.09
C ASP A 374 28.14 11.36 -0.96
N VAL A 375 27.85 12.02 -2.08
CA VAL A 375 27.00 11.49 -3.17
C VAL A 375 25.63 11.08 -2.62
N SER A 376 25.01 11.99 -1.87
CA SER A 376 23.67 11.82 -1.35
C SER A 376 22.65 11.84 -2.48
N LEU A 377 21.73 10.88 -2.47
CA LEU A 377 20.62 10.81 -3.43
C LEU A 377 19.27 11.00 -2.72
N LEU A 378 19.21 11.81 -1.66
CA LEU A 378 17.94 12.19 -1.03
C LEU A 378 17.32 13.37 -1.79
N PRO A 379 16.12 13.23 -2.38
CA PRO A 379 15.47 14.33 -3.07
C PRO A 379 15.27 15.58 -2.20
N SER A 380 14.98 15.39 -0.92
CA SER A 380 14.78 16.47 0.07
C SER A 380 15.98 17.41 0.20
N ARG A 381 17.21 16.94 -0.12
CA ARG A 381 18.42 17.78 -0.13
C ARG A 381 18.44 18.77 -1.30
N TYR A 382 17.70 18.49 -2.37
CA TYR A 382 17.80 19.23 -3.63
C TYR A 382 16.53 20.01 -3.97
N VAL A 383 15.36 19.49 -3.62
CA VAL A 383 14.04 20.09 -3.94
C VAL A 383 13.65 21.18 -2.93
N SER A 384 13.98 21.02 -1.64
CA SER A 384 13.59 21.96 -0.56
C SER A 384 14.59 23.10 -0.30
N ALA A 385 15.69 23.19 -1.06
CA ALA A 385 16.84 24.02 -0.73
C ALA A 385 16.82 25.46 -1.29
N GLN A 386 15.72 25.96 -1.87
CA GLN A 386 15.75 27.22 -2.64
C GLN A 386 14.59 28.21 -2.33
N VAL A 387 14.19 28.31 -1.07
CA VAL A 387 13.81 29.62 -0.52
C VAL A 387 14.65 29.81 0.73
N GLU A 388 15.72 30.61 0.65
CA GLU A 388 16.49 31.00 1.85
C GLU A 388 15.55 31.79 2.77
N ALA A 389 14.91 31.07 3.69
CA ALA A 389 14.10 31.67 4.73
C ALA A 389 15.02 32.58 5.56
N THR A 390 14.69 33.87 5.61
CA THR A 390 15.43 34.85 6.39
C THR A 390 15.21 34.62 7.89
N PRO A 391 16.06 35.15 8.78
CA PRO A 391 15.79 35.12 10.21
C PRO A 391 14.40 35.67 10.59
N ASP A 392 13.90 36.66 9.85
CA ASP A 392 12.56 37.23 10.03
C ASP A 392 11.44 36.26 9.63
N ASP A 393 11.68 35.42 8.60
CA ASP A 393 10.75 34.35 8.23
C ASP A 393 10.61 33.33 9.36
N PHE A 394 11.73 32.89 9.94
CA PHE A 394 11.72 31.99 11.08
C PHE A 394 11.02 32.61 12.29
N ALA A 395 11.34 33.86 12.65
CA ALA A 395 10.71 34.55 13.77
C ALA A 395 9.18 34.66 13.59
N ARG A 396 8.73 34.98 12.38
CA ARG A 396 7.30 35.06 12.02
C ARG A 396 6.62 33.69 12.12
N VAL A 397 7.23 32.64 11.58
CA VAL A 397 6.65 31.29 11.61
C VAL A 397 6.60 30.74 13.04
N THR A 398 7.67 30.91 13.83
CA THR A 398 7.69 30.55 15.25
C THR A 398 6.63 31.32 16.04
N GLY A 399 6.47 32.62 15.80
CA GLY A 399 5.42 33.43 16.44
C GLY A 399 4.00 32.94 16.11
N ARG A 400 3.76 32.54 14.85
CA ARG A 400 2.48 31.94 14.43
C ARG A 400 2.24 30.60 15.11
N LEU A 401 3.26 29.72 15.19
CA LEU A 401 3.14 28.45 15.89
C LEU A 401 2.81 28.64 17.37
N GLN A 402 3.49 29.56 18.06
CA GLN A 402 3.19 29.88 19.47
C GLN A 402 1.76 30.38 19.66
N ALA A 403 1.26 31.21 18.74
CA ALA A 403 -0.13 31.66 18.77
C ALA A 403 -1.12 30.49 18.56
N LEU A 404 -0.82 29.56 17.65
CA LEU A 404 -1.62 28.35 17.43
C LEU A 404 -1.63 27.43 18.65
N TYR A 405 -0.48 27.16 19.27
CA TYR A 405 -0.40 26.37 20.50
C TYR A 405 -1.27 26.98 21.61
N ARG A 406 -1.24 28.31 21.78
CA ARG A 406 -2.06 29.00 22.76
C ARG A 406 -3.55 28.89 22.43
N HIS A 407 -3.91 29.05 21.16
CA HIS A 407 -5.30 28.95 20.71
C HIS A 407 -5.87 27.55 20.93
N VAL A 408 -5.12 26.51 20.56
CA VAL A 408 -5.50 25.11 20.78
C VAL A 408 -5.63 24.81 22.27
N GLY A 409 -4.67 25.24 23.09
CA GLY A 409 -4.71 25.04 24.55
C GLY A 409 -5.93 25.69 25.21
N GLN A 410 -6.39 26.85 24.73
CA GLN A 410 -7.60 27.52 25.22
C GLN A 410 -8.89 26.85 24.74
N GLY A 411 -8.85 26.11 23.63
CA GLY A 411 -9.99 25.40 23.04
C GLY A 411 -10.17 23.96 23.50
N LEU A 412 -9.40 23.46 24.48
CA LEU A 412 -9.58 22.06 24.89
C LEU A 412 -10.96 21.85 25.54
N PRO A 413 -11.78 20.92 25.03
CA PRO A 413 -13.13 20.72 25.55
C PRO A 413 -13.07 20.04 26.92
N ASN A 414 -13.94 20.47 27.84
CA ASN A 414 -14.15 19.77 29.10
C ASN A 414 -15.44 18.93 29.01
N PHE A 415 -15.33 17.63 29.26
CA PHE A 415 -16.47 16.72 29.23
C PHE A 415 -16.91 16.38 30.66
N ALA A 416 -18.18 16.61 30.97
CA ALA A 416 -18.76 16.24 32.25
C ALA A 416 -19.03 14.72 32.33
N ALA A 417 -18.88 14.14 33.52
CA ALA A 417 -19.32 12.77 33.76
C ALA A 417 -20.84 12.64 33.53
N PRO A 418 -21.31 11.58 32.86
CA PRO A 418 -22.74 11.37 32.68
C PRO A 418 -23.39 11.10 34.05
N ALA A 419 -24.56 11.71 34.31
CA ALA A 419 -25.27 11.58 35.58
C ALA A 419 -25.74 10.14 35.89
N ALA A 420 -25.81 9.28 34.88
CA ALA A 420 -26.07 7.84 35.01
C ALA A 420 -25.53 7.10 33.78
N GLN A 421 -25.35 5.77 33.88
CA GLN A 421 -24.93 4.93 32.76
C GLN A 421 -26.04 4.87 31.70
N VAL A 422 -25.85 5.55 30.57
CA VAL A 422 -26.84 5.62 29.49
C VAL A 422 -26.79 4.31 28.69
N ARG A 423 -27.89 3.54 28.71
CA ARG A 423 -28.07 2.41 27.79
C ARG A 423 -28.82 2.87 26.55
N HIS A 424 -28.09 3.01 25.45
CA HIS A 424 -28.71 3.35 24.18
C HIS A 424 -29.46 2.16 23.57
N THR A 425 -30.64 2.42 23.01
CA THR A 425 -31.26 1.52 22.04
C THR A 425 -30.71 1.85 20.66
N TYR A 426 -30.48 0.84 19.81
CA TYR A 426 -29.87 1.04 18.49
C TYR A 426 -30.85 0.83 17.34
N VAL A 427 -30.57 1.43 16.19
CA VAL A 427 -31.26 1.22 14.91
C VAL A 427 -30.23 0.95 13.82
N SER A 428 -30.51 0.01 12.92
CA SER A 428 -29.61 -0.32 11.81
C SER A 428 -29.81 0.60 10.61
N PHE A 429 -28.76 0.73 9.79
CA PHE A 429 -28.82 1.46 8.54
C PHE A 429 -29.83 0.85 7.56
N THR A 430 -30.04 -0.47 7.54
CA THR A 430 -31.13 -1.10 6.77
C THR A 430 -32.50 -0.50 7.10
N GLU A 431 -32.80 -0.30 8.39
CA GLU A 431 -34.08 0.25 8.83
C GLU A 431 -34.18 1.76 8.55
N LEU A 432 -33.07 2.49 8.68
CA LEU A 432 -32.99 3.90 8.29
C LEU A 432 -33.16 4.10 6.77
N GLU A 433 -32.60 3.20 5.95
CA GLU A 433 -32.79 3.19 4.49
C GLU A 433 -34.25 2.89 4.14
N ARG A 434 -34.86 1.88 4.77
CA ARG A 434 -36.28 1.51 4.58
C ARG A 434 -37.24 2.64 4.93
N THR A 435 -36.93 3.40 5.97
CA THR A 435 -37.75 4.54 6.39
C THR A 435 -37.43 5.83 5.64
N GLY A 436 -36.41 5.85 4.78
CA GLY A 436 -36.00 7.04 4.02
C GLY A 436 -35.25 8.10 4.84
N ALA A 437 -34.64 7.72 5.96
CA ALA A 437 -33.79 8.59 6.77
C ALA A 437 -32.37 8.72 6.19
N LEU A 438 -31.91 7.72 5.43
CA LEU A 438 -30.68 7.76 4.64
C LEU A 438 -30.82 6.94 3.35
N ARG A 439 -29.89 7.06 2.40
CA ARG A 439 -29.76 6.20 1.21
C ARG A 439 -28.29 5.90 0.93
N ILE A 440 -27.97 4.64 0.64
CA ILE A 440 -26.61 4.24 0.26
C ILE A 440 -26.50 4.21 -1.27
N ARG A 441 -25.55 4.97 -1.80
CA ARG A 441 -25.27 5.18 -3.22
C ARG A 441 -23.87 4.69 -3.59
N SER A 442 -23.74 4.30 -4.87
CA SER A 442 -22.45 4.04 -5.49
C SER A 442 -21.65 5.34 -5.66
N ARG A 443 -20.31 5.22 -5.74
CA ARG A 443 -19.36 6.33 -5.95
C ARG A 443 -19.61 7.17 -7.21
N GLU A 444 -20.35 6.64 -8.19
CA GLU A 444 -20.72 7.35 -9.42
C GLU A 444 -21.68 8.52 -9.20
N THR A 445 -22.21 8.65 -7.98
CA THR A 445 -23.09 9.76 -7.59
C THR A 445 -22.24 10.95 -7.17
N THR A 446 -22.49 12.14 -7.69
CA THR A 446 -21.83 13.35 -7.16
C THR A 446 -22.31 13.61 -5.73
N PRO A 447 -21.40 13.70 -4.75
CA PRO A 447 -21.79 13.89 -3.36
C PRO A 447 -22.40 15.28 -3.15
N SER A 448 -23.57 15.32 -2.51
CA SER A 448 -24.16 16.56 -2.02
C SER A 448 -23.52 16.95 -0.68
N ALA A 449 -23.41 18.25 -0.39
CA ALA A 449 -23.03 18.73 0.94
C ALA A 449 -23.89 18.07 2.03
N GLY A 450 -23.25 17.58 3.09
CA GLY A 450 -23.91 16.85 4.18
C GLY A 450 -24.11 15.35 3.96
N ALA A 451 -23.77 14.81 2.77
CA ALA A 451 -23.69 13.36 2.57
C ALA A 451 -22.47 12.79 3.31
N LEU A 452 -22.54 11.52 3.70
CA LEU A 452 -21.43 10.84 4.36
C LEU A 452 -20.63 10.05 3.31
N LEU A 453 -19.35 10.38 3.19
CA LEU A 453 -18.40 9.75 2.28
C LEU A 453 -17.70 8.61 3.01
N VAL A 454 -17.95 7.39 2.58
CA VAL A 454 -17.24 6.21 3.06
C VAL A 454 -16.02 6.03 2.18
N ARG A 455 -14.83 6.21 2.76
CA ARG A 455 -13.57 6.24 2.04
C ARG A 455 -12.88 4.87 2.05
N THR A 456 -11.95 4.68 1.11
CA THR A 456 -11.16 3.46 0.99
C THR A 456 -9.88 3.48 1.82
N LEU A 457 -9.07 2.42 1.73
CA LEU A 457 -7.77 2.31 2.41
C LEU A 457 -7.84 2.46 3.95
N GLY A 458 -8.93 1.99 4.56
CA GLY A 458 -9.12 2.07 6.02
C GLY A 458 -9.33 3.48 6.56
N ARG A 459 -9.61 4.47 5.69
CA ARG A 459 -9.83 5.85 6.11
C ARG A 459 -11.16 6.02 6.83
N PRO A 460 -11.23 6.93 7.82
CA PRO A 460 -12.48 7.23 8.48
C PRO A 460 -13.48 7.87 7.51
N PRO A 461 -14.79 7.63 7.69
CA PRO A 461 -15.81 8.29 6.90
C PRO A 461 -15.85 9.79 7.24
N VAL A 462 -16.19 10.64 6.26
CA VAL A 462 -16.31 12.09 6.46
C VAL A 462 -17.65 12.63 5.98
N VAL A 463 -18.04 13.81 6.45
CA VAL A 463 -19.20 14.52 5.91
C VAL A 463 -18.73 15.40 4.73
N ALA A 464 -19.37 15.24 3.57
CA ALA A 464 -19.10 15.99 2.36
C ALA A 464 -19.36 17.49 2.54
N THR A 465 -18.47 18.30 2.01
CA THR A 465 -18.51 19.76 2.08
C THR A 465 -19.21 20.41 0.87
N GLY A 466 -19.40 19.65 -0.21
CA GLY A 466 -19.87 20.12 -1.52
C GLY A 466 -18.76 20.67 -2.41
N THR A 467 -17.50 20.33 -2.16
CA THR A 467 -16.33 20.80 -2.93
C THR A 467 -15.81 19.74 -3.89
N ALA A 468 -14.95 20.11 -4.85
CA ALA A 468 -14.36 19.17 -5.80
C ALA A 468 -13.48 18.10 -5.11
N GLU A 469 -12.92 18.39 -3.93
CA GLU A 469 -12.08 17.49 -3.13
C GLU A 469 -12.87 16.31 -2.53
N ASP A 470 -14.21 16.41 -2.44
CA ASP A 470 -15.08 15.36 -1.91
C ASP A 470 -15.16 14.10 -2.80
N GLY A 471 -14.65 14.16 -4.05
CA GLY A 471 -14.71 13.05 -5.00
C GLY A 471 -13.58 12.00 -4.87
N ILE A 472 -12.49 12.31 -4.17
CA ILE A 472 -11.27 11.49 -4.16
C ILE A 472 -11.36 10.37 -3.12
N GLY A 473 -11.08 9.13 -3.54
CA GLY A 473 -10.98 7.97 -2.64
C GLY A 473 -12.31 7.52 -1.99
N VAL A 474 -13.45 7.79 -2.64
CA VAL A 474 -14.79 7.46 -2.14
C VAL A 474 -15.25 6.10 -2.66
N ALA A 475 -15.63 5.21 -1.75
CA ALA A 475 -16.18 3.89 -2.07
C ALA A 475 -17.71 3.89 -2.15
N GLN A 476 -18.35 4.55 -1.18
CA GLN A 476 -19.80 4.63 -1.06
C GLN A 476 -20.19 6.02 -0.56
N ILE A 477 -21.36 6.48 -0.97
CA ILE A 477 -21.93 7.75 -0.51
C ILE A 477 -23.22 7.42 0.24
N VAL A 478 -23.34 7.89 1.47
CA VAL A 478 -24.58 7.77 2.26
C VAL A 478 -25.25 9.14 2.28
N GLU A 479 -26.28 9.30 1.46
CA GLU A 479 -27.13 10.49 1.46
C GLU A 479 -27.95 10.50 2.76
N ILE A 480 -27.85 11.56 3.55
CA ILE A 480 -28.53 11.69 4.84
C ILE A 480 -29.66 12.71 4.73
N ASN A 481 -30.85 12.36 5.23
CA ASN A 481 -31.93 13.32 5.39
C ASN A 481 -31.71 14.13 6.68
N ALA A 482 -31.23 15.36 6.53
CA ALA A 482 -30.88 16.26 7.64
C ALA A 482 -32.06 16.68 8.55
N ASP A 483 -33.30 16.50 8.07
CA ASP A 483 -34.51 16.74 8.88
C ASP A 483 -34.80 15.58 9.85
N ARG A 484 -34.06 14.46 9.72
CA ARG A 484 -34.30 13.23 10.49
C ARG A 484 -33.07 12.69 11.20
N LEU A 485 -31.88 12.96 10.66
CA LEU A 485 -30.60 12.51 11.20
C LEU A 485 -29.57 13.64 11.14
N ASP A 486 -28.66 13.68 12.11
CA ASP A 486 -27.49 14.54 12.04
C ASP A 486 -26.32 13.81 11.34
N PRO A 487 -25.73 14.38 10.27
CA PRO A 487 -24.64 13.71 9.54
C PRO A 487 -23.39 13.41 10.37
N HIS A 488 -22.99 14.31 11.26
CA HIS A 488 -21.78 14.14 12.08
C HIS A 488 -22.00 13.13 13.21
N PHE A 489 -23.21 13.08 13.75
CA PHE A 489 -23.64 12.02 14.66
C PHE A 489 -23.56 10.64 14.00
N VAL A 490 -24.14 10.50 12.79
CA VAL A 490 -24.12 9.24 12.04
C VAL A 490 -22.68 8.84 11.70
N MET A 491 -21.86 9.78 11.25
CA MET A 491 -20.43 9.58 10.94
C MET A 491 -19.66 9.00 12.12
N ALA A 492 -19.74 9.63 13.31
CA ALA A 492 -18.96 9.23 14.47
C ALA A 492 -19.34 7.84 14.98
N PHE A 493 -20.63 7.52 15.04
CA PHE A 493 -21.08 6.18 15.44
C PHE A 493 -20.83 5.14 14.37
N LEU A 494 -20.91 5.49 13.08
CA LEU A 494 -20.49 4.61 11.99
C LEU A 494 -19.01 4.26 12.14
N GLN A 495 -18.14 5.23 12.41
CA GLN A 495 -16.71 4.99 12.59
C GLN A 495 -16.44 4.02 13.74
N ALA A 496 -17.09 4.20 14.90
CA ALA A 496 -16.95 3.30 16.04
C ALA A 496 -17.48 1.88 15.75
N ASP A 497 -18.64 1.76 15.10
CA ASP A 497 -19.24 0.47 14.79
C ASP A 497 -18.50 -0.26 13.65
N ALA A 498 -17.97 0.50 12.68
CA ALA A 498 -17.12 -0.01 11.61
C ALA A 498 -15.83 -0.62 12.16
N GLN A 499 -15.17 0.04 13.13
CA GLN A 499 -13.98 -0.49 13.81
C GLN A 499 -14.25 -1.79 14.59
N ALA A 500 -15.50 -2.02 15.00
CA ALA A 500 -15.91 -3.25 15.69
C ALA A 500 -16.23 -4.42 14.73
N LEU A 501 -16.29 -4.17 13.42
CA LEU A 501 -16.48 -5.24 12.44
C LEU A 501 -15.19 -6.06 12.31
N PRO A 502 -15.25 -7.41 12.31
CA PRO A 502 -14.09 -8.30 12.22
C PRO A 502 -13.23 -8.18 10.95
N VAL A 503 -13.54 -7.26 10.04
CA VAL A 503 -12.98 -7.14 8.68
C VAL A 503 -12.41 -5.74 8.41
N ALA A 504 -12.50 -4.80 9.36
CA ALA A 504 -12.03 -3.42 9.15
C ALA A 504 -10.50 -3.29 8.95
N ASN A 505 -9.74 -4.35 9.21
CA ASN A 505 -8.27 -4.31 9.19
C ASN A 505 -7.61 -5.01 7.99
N THR A 506 -8.37 -5.53 7.01
CA THR A 506 -7.75 -6.08 5.79
C THR A 506 -8.53 -5.73 4.53
N LEU A 507 -8.05 -4.67 3.85
CA LEU A 507 -8.07 -4.52 2.38
C LEU A 507 -9.31 -3.94 1.67
N GLY A 508 -10.22 -3.21 2.32
CA GLY A 508 -11.26 -2.47 1.57
C GLY A 508 -12.13 -1.50 2.37
N ALA A 509 -12.82 -0.58 1.67
CA ALA A 509 -13.90 0.20 2.26
C ALA A 509 -15.10 -0.68 2.63
N LEU A 510 -15.94 -0.21 3.56
CA LEU A 510 -17.22 -0.86 3.87
C LEU A 510 -18.06 -0.95 2.59
N ASN A 511 -18.35 -2.18 2.16
CA ASN A 511 -19.29 -2.39 1.07
C ASN A 511 -20.72 -2.04 1.52
N ARG A 512 -21.64 -1.94 0.56
CA ARG A 512 -23.03 -1.57 0.83
C ARG A 512 -23.73 -2.49 1.86
N GLU A 513 -23.41 -3.77 1.86
CA GLU A 513 -24.04 -4.74 2.77
C GLU A 513 -23.48 -4.63 4.20
N ASP A 514 -22.20 -4.30 4.35
CA ASP A 514 -21.60 -4.01 5.64
C ASP A 514 -22.15 -2.72 6.24
N LEU A 515 -22.28 -1.66 5.42
CA LEU A 515 -22.93 -0.41 5.84
C LEU A 515 -24.36 -0.62 6.34
N ARG A 516 -25.13 -1.49 5.69
CA ARG A 516 -26.50 -1.84 6.10
C ARG A 516 -26.57 -2.47 7.50
N ARG A 517 -25.53 -3.20 7.90
CA ARG A 517 -25.43 -3.85 9.21
C ARG A 517 -25.05 -2.89 10.33
N CYS A 518 -24.43 -1.76 9.99
CA CYS A 518 -24.03 -0.75 10.95
C CYS A 518 -25.23 -0.18 11.72
N ARG A 519 -24.99 0.18 12.98
CA ARG A 519 -26.01 0.64 13.92
C ARG A 519 -25.62 1.94 14.58
N ILE A 520 -26.62 2.78 14.80
CA ILE A 520 -26.48 4.03 15.56
C ILE A 520 -27.48 4.08 16.71
N PRO A 521 -27.17 4.80 17.81
CA PRO A 521 -28.14 5.04 18.87
C PRO A 521 -29.40 5.74 18.38
N ARG A 522 -30.55 5.32 18.89
CA ARG A 522 -31.85 5.97 18.71
C ARG A 522 -31.96 7.14 19.69
N LEU A 523 -31.54 8.32 19.23
CA LEU A 523 -31.69 9.57 19.98
C LEU A 523 -32.62 10.54 19.23
N PRO A 524 -33.34 11.42 19.93
CA PRO A 524 -34.06 12.53 19.30
C PRO A 524 -33.10 13.40 18.48
N LEU A 525 -33.57 13.98 17.37
CA LEU A 525 -32.73 14.78 16.46
C LEU A 525 -32.00 15.93 17.18
N ALA A 526 -32.66 16.59 18.15
CA ALA A 526 -32.03 17.66 18.93
C ALA A 526 -30.81 17.15 19.73
N GLU A 527 -30.90 15.93 20.26
CA GLU A 527 -29.79 15.30 20.97
C GLU A 527 -28.71 14.82 19.99
N GLN A 528 -29.10 14.23 18.85
CA GLN A 528 -28.15 13.89 17.78
C GLN A 528 -27.33 15.10 17.35
N ARG A 529 -27.96 16.27 17.14
CA ARG A 529 -27.27 17.52 16.79
C ARG A 529 -26.29 17.96 17.86
N ARG A 530 -26.67 17.87 19.15
CA ARG A 530 -25.76 18.18 20.28
C ARG A 530 -24.51 17.28 20.28
N TYR A 531 -24.69 15.98 20.05
CA TYR A 531 -23.57 15.04 19.91
C TYR A 531 -22.76 15.31 18.63
N GLY A 532 -23.45 15.56 17.51
CA GLY A 532 -22.86 15.87 16.22
C GLY A 532 -21.97 17.11 16.26
N ASP A 533 -22.39 18.17 16.94
CA ASP A 533 -21.58 19.37 17.16
C ASP A 533 -20.32 19.07 17.98
N ALA A 534 -20.44 18.25 19.04
CA ALA A 534 -19.30 17.82 19.84
C ALA A 534 -18.31 16.95 19.03
N PHE A 535 -18.81 16.02 18.20
CA PHE A 535 -17.98 15.19 17.35
C PHE A 535 -17.30 16.01 16.25
N ARG A 536 -18.02 16.94 15.62
CA ARG A 536 -17.44 17.88 14.64
C ARG A 536 -16.32 18.69 15.26
N TYR A 537 -16.53 19.19 16.47
CA TYR A 537 -15.51 19.92 17.23
C TYR A 537 -14.27 19.08 17.51
N LEU A 538 -14.45 17.84 17.97
CA LEU A 538 -13.35 16.91 18.24
C LEU A 538 -12.57 16.55 16.96
N GLN A 539 -13.26 16.34 15.84
CA GLN A 539 -12.61 16.09 14.56
C GLN A 539 -11.80 17.31 14.09
N GLN A 540 -12.37 18.51 14.15
CA GLN A 540 -11.65 19.74 13.82
C GLN A 540 -10.43 19.96 14.72
N LEU A 541 -10.55 19.65 16.01
CA LEU A 541 -9.45 19.71 16.96
C LEU A 541 -8.35 18.70 16.60
N GLN A 542 -8.73 17.46 16.26
CA GLN A 542 -7.78 16.44 15.80
C GLN A 542 -7.05 16.89 14.53
N ASP A 543 -7.78 17.37 13.51
CA ASP A 543 -7.19 17.83 12.26
C ASP A 543 -6.25 19.02 12.50
N THR A 544 -6.65 19.96 13.36
CA THR A 544 -5.82 21.11 13.77
C THR A 544 -4.56 20.66 14.49
N LEU A 545 -4.66 19.69 15.40
CA LEU A 545 -3.51 19.15 16.13
C LEU A 545 -2.55 18.39 15.21
N THR A 546 -3.07 17.61 14.25
CA THR A 546 -2.25 16.91 13.25
C THR A 546 -1.54 17.91 12.33
N ALA A 547 -2.24 18.94 11.85
CA ALA A 547 -1.64 20.00 11.05
C ALA A 547 -0.58 20.78 11.84
N LEU A 548 -0.86 21.10 13.11
CA LEU A 548 0.09 21.75 14.00
C LEU A 548 1.33 20.90 14.23
N ALA A 549 1.18 19.58 14.44
CA ALA A 549 2.31 18.66 14.60
C ALA A 549 3.19 18.63 13.34
N LYS A 550 2.58 18.49 12.15
CA LYS A 550 3.31 18.53 10.88
C LYS A 550 4.07 19.85 10.69
N ALA A 551 3.40 20.98 10.92
CA ALA A 551 4.01 22.30 10.81
C ALA A 551 5.16 22.49 11.80
N SER A 552 4.99 22.05 13.05
CA SER A 552 6.05 22.11 14.07
C SER A 552 7.27 21.27 13.70
N SER A 553 7.08 20.04 13.22
CA SER A 553 8.19 19.20 12.75
C SER A 553 8.94 19.87 11.60
N HIS A 554 8.22 20.40 10.61
CA HIS A 554 8.84 21.08 9.48
C HIS A 554 9.65 22.31 9.91
N VAL A 555 9.14 23.11 10.85
CA VAL A 555 9.86 24.28 11.38
C VAL A 555 11.10 23.86 12.16
N ILE A 556 11.04 22.76 12.92
CA ILE A 556 12.21 22.20 13.60
C ILE A 556 13.28 21.79 12.58
N ASP A 557 12.90 21.05 11.55
CA ASP A 557 13.82 20.58 10.50
C ASP A 557 14.46 21.75 9.75
N GLN A 558 13.67 22.76 9.38
CA GLN A 558 14.17 23.99 8.75
C GLN A 558 15.07 24.80 9.68
N THR A 559 14.75 24.87 10.97
CA THR A 559 15.57 25.59 11.96
C THR A 559 16.91 24.89 12.15
N LEU A 560 16.91 23.56 12.23
CA LEU A 560 18.14 22.76 12.26
C LEU A 560 18.97 23.01 11.01
N HIS A 561 18.35 22.95 9.83
CA HIS A 561 19.03 23.22 8.58
C HIS A 561 19.65 24.62 8.56
N ALA A 562 18.88 25.66 8.89
CA ALA A 562 19.34 27.04 8.91
C ALA A 562 20.46 27.30 9.93
N LEU A 563 20.45 26.60 11.07
CA LEU A 563 21.57 26.63 12.03
C LEU A 563 22.82 25.96 11.45
N THR A 564 22.69 24.85 10.73
CA THR A 564 23.82 24.13 10.14
C THR A 564 24.41 24.82 8.90
N THR A 565 23.61 25.60 8.17
CA THR A 565 24.05 26.37 6.99
C THR A 565 24.51 27.79 7.33
N GLY A 566 24.33 28.22 8.59
CA GLY A 566 24.74 29.54 9.06
C GLY A 566 23.77 30.68 8.75
N VAL A 567 22.55 30.37 8.27
CA VAL A 567 21.45 31.33 8.08
C VAL A 567 20.91 31.81 9.43
N LEU A 568 20.87 30.92 10.42
CA LEU A 568 20.57 31.23 11.82
C LEU A 568 21.80 30.98 12.69
N ALA A 569 21.89 31.71 13.80
CA ALA A 569 22.83 31.43 14.87
C ALA A 569 22.07 31.05 16.15
N PRO A 570 22.62 30.17 17.02
CA PRO A 570 22.00 29.84 18.29
C PRO A 570 21.78 31.11 19.14
N GLY A 571 20.51 31.45 19.40
CA GLY A 571 20.11 32.62 20.20
C GLY A 571 19.71 32.30 21.64
N PHE A 572 19.70 31.02 22.03
CA PHE A 572 19.32 30.58 23.36
C PHE A 572 20.52 29.99 24.11
N SER A 573 20.79 30.53 25.31
CA SER A 573 21.63 29.82 26.29
C SER A 573 20.76 28.73 26.92
N VAL A 574 21.11 27.47 26.69
CA VAL A 574 20.54 26.38 27.49
C VAL A 574 21.10 26.56 28.89
N ALA A 575 20.37 27.26 29.75
CA ALA A 575 20.63 27.24 31.17
C ALA A 575 20.57 25.77 31.60
N GLN A 576 21.71 25.26 32.07
CA GLN A 576 21.85 23.89 32.56
C GLN A 576 20.73 23.61 33.56
N ALA A 577 19.77 22.78 33.18
CA ALA A 577 18.87 22.11 34.11
C ALA A 577 19.66 20.98 34.81
N THR A 578 20.68 21.36 35.57
CA THR A 578 21.34 20.53 36.58
C THR A 578 21.29 21.33 37.88
N ASP A 579 20.12 21.36 38.51
CA ASP A 579 19.95 21.08 39.94
C ASP A 579 18.50 21.33 40.33
N GLY A 580 17.84 20.25 40.70
CA GLY A 580 16.44 20.19 41.08
C GLY A 580 16.08 18.75 41.36
N ALA A 581 16.88 18.09 42.23
CA ALA A 581 16.45 16.88 42.89
C ALA A 581 15.15 17.21 43.64
N VAL A 582 14.02 16.93 42.98
CA VAL A 582 12.73 16.88 43.64
C VAL A 582 12.80 15.67 44.56
N ALA A 583 13.08 15.95 45.83
CA ALA A 583 12.79 15.05 46.92
C ALA A 583 11.30 14.70 46.82
N THR A 584 11.02 13.50 46.31
CA THR A 584 9.74 12.84 46.51
C THR A 584 9.68 12.48 47.98
N ASP A 585 9.19 13.40 48.79
CA ASP A 585 8.65 13.03 50.09
C ASP A 585 7.32 13.76 50.28
N ASN A 586 6.31 12.93 50.55
CA ASN A 586 5.03 13.29 51.15
C ASN A 586 3.95 13.93 50.26
N GLU A 587 3.19 13.09 49.54
CA GLU A 587 1.75 13.32 49.36
C GLU A 587 1.01 11.99 49.06
N THR A 588 1.09 11.07 50.00
CA THR A 588 0.09 10.00 50.17
C THR A 588 -0.69 10.29 51.45
N ARG A 589 -1.57 11.30 51.40
CA ARG A 589 -2.69 11.45 52.34
C ARG A 589 -3.69 12.46 51.79
N GLU A 590 -4.90 11.96 51.55
CA GLU A 590 -6.16 12.68 51.29
C GLU A 590 -6.33 13.34 49.92
N LEU A 591 -6.87 12.57 48.94
CA LEU A 591 -8.22 12.77 48.38
C LEU A 591 -8.55 11.72 47.30
#